data_AF-A0A5C7WZ76-F1
#
_entry.id   AF-A0A5C7WZ76-F1
#
_cell.length_a   1.000
_cell.length_b   1.000
_cell.length_c   1.000
_cell.angle_alpha   90.00
_cell.angle_beta   90.00
_cell.angle_gamma   90.00
#
_symmetry.space_group_name_H-M   'P 1'
#
loop_
_entity.id
_entity.type
_entity.pdbx_description
1 polymer ?
#
loop_
_entity_poly.entity_id
_entity_poly.type
_entity_poly.pdbx_seq_one_letter_code
_entity_poly.pdbx_strand_id
1 'polypeptide(L)' 'MSGELLPLGRSGFPQVLNTEDTATLLGISPSTLNCWAARREAGEDVGPPFRAVSGKVRRWLLDELLDWLDGQKR' A
#
# COMPACT_ATOMS: atom_id res chain seq x y z
N MET A 1 27.06 24.83 -13.17
CA MET A 1 25.74 24.24 -13.42
C MET A 1 25.56 23.11 -12.42
N SER A 2 25.05 23.42 -11.23
CA SER A 2 24.76 22.40 -10.22
C SER A 2 23.51 21.65 -10.66
N GLY A 3 23.66 20.36 -10.96
CA GLY A 3 22.54 19.48 -11.19
C GLY A 3 21.80 19.30 -9.88
N GLU A 4 20.64 19.95 -9.78
CA GLU A 4 19.67 19.71 -8.73
C GLU A 4 19.23 18.25 -8.81
N LEU A 5 19.56 17.49 -7.76
CA LEU A 5 19.05 16.14 -7.57
C LEU A 5 17.53 16.27 -7.39
N LEU A 6 16.77 16.07 -8.47
CA LEU A 6 15.34 15.89 -8.40
C LEU A 6 15.05 14.81 -7.35
N PRO A 7 14.16 15.04 -6.38
CA PRO A 7 13.80 14.02 -5.42
C PRO A 7 13.30 12.81 -6.21
N LEU A 8 13.99 11.68 -6.03
CA LEU A 8 13.61 10.41 -6.63
C LEU A 8 12.19 10.09 -6.17
N GLY A 9 11.23 10.25 -7.08
CA GLY A 9 9.85 9.89 -6.83
C GLY A 9 8.94 11.10 -6.78
N ARG A 10 8.45 11.49 -7.96
CA ARG A 10 7.08 11.92 -8.22
C ARG A 10 6.99 12.37 -9.66
N SER A 11 6.94 11.40 -10.57
CA SER A 11 5.93 11.53 -11.62
C SER A 11 4.63 11.86 -10.87
N GLY A 12 3.93 12.95 -11.21
CA GLY A 12 2.76 13.44 -10.47
C GLY A 12 1.56 12.46 -10.40
N PHE A 13 1.78 11.20 -10.75
CA PHE A 13 0.82 10.12 -10.73
C PHE A 13 0.94 9.32 -9.43
N PRO A 14 -0.18 8.91 -8.85
CA PRO A 14 -0.17 8.04 -7.68
C PRO A 14 0.50 6.71 -8.00
N GLN A 15 1.41 6.27 -7.12
CA GLN A 15 2.03 4.95 -7.23
C GLN A 15 1.07 3.90 -6.68
N VAL A 16 0.62 3.00 -7.57
CA VAL A 16 -0.35 1.96 -7.27
C VAL A 16 0.36 0.60 -7.25
N LEU A 17 0.29 -0.10 -6.14
CA LEU A 17 0.89 -1.41 -5.93
C LEU A 17 -0.15 -2.53 -6.07
N ASN A 18 0.30 -3.67 -6.60
CA ASN A 18 -0.46 -4.91 -6.54
C ASN A 18 -0.24 -5.64 -5.20
N THR A 19 -0.91 -6.78 -5.01
CA THR A 19 -0.82 -7.57 -3.77
C THR A 19 0.59 -8.06 -3.48
N GLU A 20 1.31 -8.54 -4.49
CA GLU A 20 2.66 -9.12 -4.33
C GLU A 20 3.68 -8.05 -3.91
N ASP A 21 3.67 -6.90 -4.58
CA ASP A 21 4.57 -5.79 -4.27
C ASP A 21 4.30 -5.23 -2.87
N THR A 22 3.01 -5.09 -2.51
CA THR A 22 2.59 -4.61 -1.19
C THR A 22 3.00 -5.60 -0.09
N ALA A 23 2.76 -6.89 -0.30
CA ALA A 23 3.11 -7.94 0.65
C ALA A 23 4.63 -8.00 0.87
N THR A 24 5.40 -7.87 -0.22
CA THR A 24 6.86 -7.79 -0.18
C THR A 24 7.33 -6.59 0.63
N LEU A 25 6.76 -5.40 0.39
CA LEU A 25 7.10 -4.18 1.13
C LEU A 25 6.81 -4.32 2.63
N LEU A 26 5.70 -4.97 2.97
CA LEU A 26 5.30 -5.23 4.35
C LEU A 26 6.05 -6.40 5.02
N GLY A 27 6.83 -7.18 4.27
CA GLY A 27 7.51 -8.37 4.78
C GLY A 27 6.55 -9.49 5.20
N ILE A 28 5.37 -9.59 4.58
CA ILE A 28 4.35 -10.62 4.87
C ILE A 28 4.01 -11.43 3.63
N SER A 29 3.28 -12.53 3.81
CA SER A 29 2.76 -13.28 2.66
C SER A 29 1.59 -12.54 1.97
N PRO A 30 1.42 -12.68 0.64
CA PRO A 30 0.23 -12.19 -0.07
C PRO A 30 -1.08 -12.72 0.50
N SER A 31 -1.08 -13.95 1.02
CA SER A 31 -2.24 -14.56 1.70
C SER A 31 -2.61 -13.83 2.98
N THR A 32 -1.62 -13.44 3.79
CA THR A 32 -1.83 -12.63 5.00
C THR A 32 -2.43 -11.28 4.64
N LEU A 33 -1.89 -10.61 3.61
CA LEU A 33 -2.40 -9.33 3.14
C LEU A 33 -3.86 -9.44 2.64
N ASN A 34 -4.18 -10.49 1.88
CA ASN A 34 -5.56 -10.73 1.42
C ASN A 34 -6.53 -11.03 2.56
N CYS A 35 -6.09 -11.76 3.59
CA CYS A 35 -6.87 -12.01 4.79
C CYS A 35 -7.19 -10.71 5.53
N TRP A 36 -6.19 -9.84 5.72
CA TRP A 36 -6.41 -8.51 6.31
C TRP A 36 -7.35 -7.66 5.47
N ALA A 37 -7.18 -7.64 4.15
CA ALA A 37 -8.07 -6.89 3.28
C ALA A 37 -9.54 -7.36 3.38
N ALA A 38 -9.78 -8.67 3.41
CA ALA A 38 -11.13 -9.22 3.57
C ALA A 38 -11.75 -8.86 4.94
N ARG A 39 -10.96 -8.90 6.02
CA ARG A 39 -11.41 -8.48 7.36
C ARG A 39 -11.70 -6.98 7.42
N ARG A 40 -10.89 -6.17 6.76
CA ARG A 40 -11.14 -4.72 6.61
C ARG A 40 -12.42 -4.44 5.80
N GLU A 41 -12.74 -5.21 4.78
CA GLU A 41 -14.04 -5.15 4.08
C GLU A 41 -15.21 -5.48 5.00
N ALA A 42 -15.01 -6.36 5.97
CA ALA A 42 -15.99 -6.69 6.99
C ALA A 42 -16.10 -5.63 8.12
N GLY A 43 -15.32 -4.55 8.05
CA GLY A 43 -15.36 -3.43 9.00
C GLY A 43 -14.32 -3.50 10.12
N GLU A 44 -13.40 -4.45 10.09
CA GLU A 44 -12.32 -4.51 11.08
C GLU A 44 -11.19 -3.52 10.75
N ASP A 45 -10.60 -2.88 11.77
CA ASP A 45 -9.42 -2.04 11.57
C ASP A 45 -8.14 -2.90 11.58
N VAL A 46 -7.87 -3.58 10.47
CA VAL A 46 -6.72 -4.45 10.30
C VAL A 46 -6.05 -4.24 8.95
N GLY A 47 -4.71 -4.30 8.95
CA GLY A 47 -3.89 -4.11 7.76
C GLY A 47 -4.01 -2.71 7.13
N PRO A 48 -3.29 -2.47 6.03
CA PRO A 48 -3.30 -1.18 5.36
C PRO A 48 -4.60 -0.90 4.58
N PRO A 49 -4.93 0.38 4.34
CA PRO A 49 -6.02 0.76 3.45
C PRO A 49 -5.76 0.27 2.02
N PHE A 50 -6.83 -0.09 1.30
CA PHE A 50 -6.74 -0.53 -0.09
C PHE A 50 -7.93 0.00 -0.90
N ARG A 51 -7.86 -0.12 -2.22
CA ARG A 51 -8.95 0.17 -3.16
C ARG A 51 -9.35 -1.12 -3.87
N ALA A 52 -10.64 -1.45 -3.83
CA ALA A 52 -11.22 -2.51 -4.64
C ALA A 52 -11.41 -2.00 -6.07
N VAL A 53 -10.67 -2.57 -7.03
CA VAL A 53 -10.82 -2.26 -8.46
C VAL A 53 -11.90 -3.14 -9.08
N SER A 54 -12.03 -4.37 -8.59
CA SER A 54 -13.11 -5.31 -8.90
C SER A 54 -13.30 -6.25 -7.71
N GLY A 55 -14.31 -7.13 -7.76
CA GLY A 55 -14.58 -8.09 -6.68
C GLY A 55 -13.45 -9.08 -6.36
N LYS A 56 -12.38 -9.12 -7.16
CA LYS A 56 -11.19 -9.96 -6.94
C LYS A 56 -9.87 -9.19 -6.92
N VAL A 57 -9.87 -7.94 -7.38
CA VAL A 57 -8.63 -7.17 -7.59
C VAL A 57 -8.59 -6.01 -6.62
N ARG A 58 -7.56 -6.01 -5.78
CA ARG A 58 -7.25 -4.95 -4.82
C ARG A 58 -5.95 -4.26 -5.19
N ARG A 59 -5.86 -2.98 -4.85
CA ARG A 59 -4.70 -2.12 -5.10
C ARG A 59 -4.41 -1.27 -3.87
N TRP A 60 -3.14 -1.02 -3.63
CA TRP A 60 -2.66 -0.18 -2.55
C TRP A 60 -1.99 1.05 -3.12
N LEU A 61 -2.23 2.20 -2.50
CA LEU A 61 -1.48 3.41 -2.81
C LEU A 61 -0.23 3.43 -1.95
N LEU A 62 0.94 3.63 -2.57
CA LEU A 62 2.20 3.65 -1.82
C LEU A 62 2.18 4.72 -0.72
N ASP A 63 1.68 5.91 -1.02
CA ASP A 63 1.62 7.01 -0.04
C ASP A 63 0.75 6.64 1.17
N GLU A 64 -0.45 6.09 0.97
CA GLU A 64 -1.33 5.65 2.07
C GLU A 64 -0.74 4.47 2.86
N LEU A 65 0.01 3.59 2.18
CA LEU A 65 0.69 2.47 2.82
C LEU A 65 1.82 2.97 3.74
N LEU A 66 2.58 3.97 3.29
CA LEU A 66 3.63 4.61 4.07
C LEU A 66 3.04 5.37 5.27
N ASP A 67 1.96 6.12 5.07
CA ASP A 67 1.25 6.81 6.16
C ASP A 67 0.72 5.81 7.21
N TRP A 68 0.15 4.70 6.75
CA TRP A 68 -0.31 3.63 7.64
C TRP A 68 0.85 3.03 8.44
N LEU A 69 1.98 2.73 7.79
CA LEU A 69 3.18 2.20 8.45
C LEU A 69 3.74 3.17 9.49
N ASP A 70 3.71 4.48 9.23
CA ASP A 70 4.15 5.49 10.18
C ASP A 70 3.24 5.51 11.42
N GLY A 71 1.93 5.40 11.20
CA GLY A 71 0.93 5.30 12.27
C GLY A 71 1.09 4.07 13.18
N GLN A 72 1.66 2.96 12.68
CA GLN A 72 1.90 1.75 13.48
C GLN A 72 3.08 1.86 14.45
N LYS A 73 3.97 2.86 14.30
CA LYS A 73 5.18 3.01 15.13
C LYS A 73 4.91 3.69 16.48
N ARG A 74 3.65 3.94 16.84
CA ARG A 74 3.25 4.68 18.05
C ARG A 74 3.07 3.77 19.26
#